data_AF-M3IVT1-F1
#
_entry.id   AF-M3IVT1-F1
#
_cell.length_a   1.000
_cell.length_b   1.000
_cell.length_c   1.000
_cell.angle_alpha   90.00
_cell.angle_beta   90.00
_cell.angle_gamma   90.00
#
_symmetry.space_group_name_H-M   'P 1'
#
loop_
_entity.id
_entity.type
_entity.pdbx_description
1 polymer ?
#
loop_
_entity_poly.entity_id
_entity_poly.type
_entity_poly.pdbx_seq_one_letter_code
_entity_poly.pdbx_strand_id
1 'polypeptide(L)'
;MPPTTDYKSLSDKLIIAYTKQKINHDKLKNYIPGQQLSQYSQLPVNSSIISLANSVDKYRDTDALDAALDSIDLEKIYGNLEKREKENKNPELDYDDLLVQELLRYFKNDFFTWVNKPKCSCGSENVEPQGRMKGPQGNPDQISVIEVYRCSKCGQRVEFPRIKNPVSLLRTKSGRCGEWVNCFMLILQALIGGDGDRIRYVWNQEDHVWCEYYSYGSHRWIHLDPCEAVFDEPLLYCNNWGKKMSFVIGFNRHYMIDLSQKYITTEKQIPQSSITDTKKVKPLIKFLNAAKQSKYYEELSHWNNPDETLRKVYYDIIVPHNSELLGKTATTSTPTKTDLPQGRQSGSAEWTKSRGEGGDA
;
A
#
# COMPACT_ATOMS: atom_id res chain seq x y z
N MET A 1 -35.04 -38.04 24.12
CA MET A 1 -34.09 -36.91 24.15
C MET A 1 -34.58 -35.88 23.12
N PRO A 2 -34.71 -34.59 23.46
CA PRO A 2 -34.96 -33.58 22.45
C PRO A 2 -33.79 -33.57 21.45
N PRO A 3 -34.03 -33.39 20.14
CA PRO A 3 -32.96 -33.33 19.16
C PRO A 3 -32.03 -32.16 19.51
N THR A 4 -30.75 -32.44 19.71
CA THR A 4 -29.73 -31.42 19.93
C THR A 4 -29.52 -30.65 18.64
N THR A 5 -29.93 -29.39 18.63
CA THR A 5 -29.73 -28.49 17.49
C THR A 5 -28.23 -28.30 17.24
N ASP A 6 -27.78 -28.62 16.03
CA ASP A 6 -26.42 -28.33 15.58
C ASP A 6 -26.30 -26.86 15.17
N TYR A 7 -25.92 -26.02 16.13
CA TYR A 7 -25.73 -24.58 15.91
C TYR A 7 -24.59 -24.26 14.95
N LYS A 8 -23.57 -25.13 14.82
CA LYS A 8 -22.47 -24.92 13.89
C LYS A 8 -22.97 -25.06 12.45
N SER A 9 -23.69 -26.13 12.17
CA SER A 9 -24.35 -26.34 10.86
C SER A 9 -25.32 -25.22 10.50
N LEU A 10 -26.08 -24.70 11.48
CA LEU A 10 -26.96 -23.54 11.25
C LEU A 10 -26.17 -22.25 10.94
N SER A 11 -25.09 -21.99 11.67
CA SER A 11 -24.22 -20.84 11.44
C SER A 11 -23.60 -20.88 10.05
N ASP A 12 -23.10 -22.04 9.62
CA ASP A 12 -22.52 -22.22 8.29
C ASP A 12 -23.56 -21.96 7.18
N LYS A 13 -24.77 -22.50 7.31
CA LYS A 13 -25.87 -22.26 6.36
C LYS A 13 -26.26 -20.79 6.28
N LEU A 14 -26.30 -20.10 7.42
CA LEU A 14 -26.59 -18.66 7.47
C LEU A 14 -25.51 -17.85 6.75
N ILE A 15 -24.24 -18.14 7.01
CA ILE A 15 -23.09 -17.48 6.36
C ILE A 15 -23.16 -17.66 4.85
N ILE A 16 -23.38 -18.90 4.38
CA ILE A 16 -23.47 -19.23 2.96
C ILE A 16 -24.62 -18.45 2.30
N ALA A 17 -25.81 -18.49 2.89
CA ALA A 17 -26.99 -17.81 2.37
C ALA A 17 -26.79 -16.28 2.33
N TYR A 18 -26.26 -15.71 3.41
CA TYR A 18 -25.95 -14.29 3.50
C TYR A 18 -24.94 -13.86 2.44
N THR A 19 -23.81 -14.57 2.31
CA THR A 19 -22.75 -14.20 1.36
C THR A 19 -23.25 -14.25 -0.08
N LYS A 20 -24.02 -15.27 -0.45
CA LYS A 20 -24.62 -15.37 -1.78
C LYS A 20 -25.54 -14.19 -2.08
N GLN A 21 -26.38 -13.81 -1.12
CA GLN A 21 -27.25 -12.65 -1.26
C GLN A 21 -26.44 -11.35 -1.32
N LYS A 22 -25.38 -11.22 -0.52
CA LYS A 22 -24.53 -10.03 -0.45
C LYS A 22 -23.79 -9.77 -1.76
N ILE A 23 -23.17 -10.81 -2.36
CA ILE A 23 -22.50 -10.72 -3.67
C ILE A 23 -23.48 -10.18 -4.72
N ASN A 24 -24.66 -10.79 -4.82
CA ASN A 24 -25.68 -10.39 -5.79
C ASN A 24 -26.20 -8.97 -5.52
N HIS A 25 -26.47 -8.65 -4.25
CA HIS A 25 -26.94 -7.34 -3.85
C HIS A 25 -25.92 -6.26 -4.21
N ASP A 26 -24.64 -6.43 -3.85
CA ASP A 26 -23.61 -5.43 -4.11
C ASP A 26 -23.36 -5.22 -5.60
N LYS A 27 -23.35 -6.31 -6.38
CA LYS A 27 -23.20 -6.26 -7.84
C LYS A 27 -24.32 -5.44 -8.48
N LEU A 28 -25.57 -5.64 -8.07
CA LEU A 28 -26.72 -4.91 -8.60
C LEU A 28 -26.79 -3.48 -8.06
N LYS A 29 -26.61 -3.30 -6.75
CA LYS A 29 -26.79 -2.01 -6.06
C LYS A 29 -25.73 -0.99 -6.45
N ASN A 30 -24.49 -1.44 -6.64
CA ASN A 30 -23.35 -0.57 -6.93
C ASN A 30 -22.99 -0.54 -8.42
N TYR A 31 -23.82 -1.12 -9.30
CA TYR A 31 -23.58 -1.10 -10.74
C TYR A 31 -23.48 0.34 -11.27
N ILE A 32 -22.44 0.61 -12.06
CA ILE A 32 -22.25 1.88 -12.77
C ILE A 32 -22.28 1.57 -14.28
N PRO A 33 -23.23 2.14 -15.05
CA PRO A 33 -23.26 1.98 -16.51
C PRO A 33 -21.97 2.47 -17.17
N GLY A 34 -21.56 1.81 -18.26
CA GLY A 34 -20.28 2.11 -18.93
C GLY A 34 -20.09 3.57 -19.33
N GLN A 35 -21.15 4.27 -19.78
CA GLN A 35 -21.08 5.69 -20.08
C GLN A 35 -20.77 6.54 -18.83
N GLN A 36 -21.40 6.22 -17.70
CA GLN A 36 -21.15 6.91 -16.43
C GLN A 36 -19.75 6.58 -15.90
N LEU A 37 -19.30 5.33 -16.04
CA LEU A 37 -17.95 4.92 -15.65
C LEU A 37 -16.87 5.67 -16.46
N SER A 38 -17.10 5.88 -17.76
CA SER A 38 -16.22 6.68 -18.62
C SER A 38 -16.14 8.14 -18.14
N GLN A 39 -17.23 8.73 -17.68
CA GLN A 39 -17.20 10.07 -17.07
C GLN A 39 -16.43 10.08 -15.75
N TYR A 40 -16.59 9.03 -14.94
CA TYR A 40 -15.88 8.90 -13.67
C TYR A 40 -14.37 8.79 -13.90
N SER A 41 -13.93 8.04 -14.92
CA SER A 41 -12.50 7.83 -15.20
C SER A 41 -11.75 9.07 -15.66
N GLN A 42 -12.44 10.15 -16.03
CA GLN A 42 -11.81 11.45 -16.36
C GLN A 42 -11.55 12.32 -15.12
N LEU A 43 -12.09 11.97 -13.95
CA LEU A 43 -11.90 12.74 -12.73
C LEU A 43 -10.54 12.41 -12.08
N PRO A 44 -9.79 13.39 -11.54
CA PRO A 44 -8.40 13.19 -11.08
C PRO A 44 -8.20 12.06 -10.06
N VAL A 45 -9.08 11.95 -9.06
CA VAL A 45 -8.99 10.93 -8.00
C VAL A 45 -9.48 9.59 -8.52
N ASN A 46 -10.59 9.59 -9.27
CA ASN A 46 -11.21 8.38 -9.80
C ASN A 46 -10.32 7.67 -10.83
N SER A 47 -9.63 8.41 -11.70
CA SER A 47 -8.68 7.87 -12.66
C SER A 47 -7.54 7.12 -11.96
N SER A 48 -7.04 7.70 -10.86
CA SER A 48 -6.02 7.08 -10.01
C SER A 48 -6.54 5.82 -9.32
N ILE A 49 -7.74 5.86 -8.74
CA ILE A 49 -8.39 4.69 -8.13
C ILE A 49 -8.54 3.55 -9.15
N ILE A 50 -9.03 3.83 -10.35
CA ILE A 50 -9.21 2.82 -11.41
C ILE A 50 -7.85 2.22 -11.82
N SER A 51 -6.85 3.08 -12.02
CA SER A 51 -5.50 2.66 -12.41
C SER A 51 -4.82 1.78 -11.35
N LEU A 52 -5.06 2.07 -10.07
CA LEU A 52 -4.44 1.39 -8.93
C LEU A 52 -5.24 0.20 -8.41
N ALA A 53 -6.48 -0.02 -8.88
CA ALA A 53 -7.42 -0.99 -8.33
C ALA A 53 -6.83 -2.41 -8.19
N ASN A 54 -6.00 -2.85 -9.14
CA ASN A 54 -5.37 -4.16 -9.15
C ASN A 54 -3.84 -4.08 -9.03
N SER A 55 -3.31 -2.96 -8.50
CA SER A 55 -1.86 -2.71 -8.43
C SER A 55 -1.09 -3.68 -7.53
N VAL A 56 -1.78 -4.35 -6.59
CA VAL A 56 -1.18 -5.31 -5.64
C VAL A 56 -1.04 -6.71 -6.24
N ASP A 57 -1.82 -7.05 -7.27
CA ASP A 57 -1.84 -8.42 -7.85
C ASP A 57 -0.45 -8.85 -8.36
N LYS A 58 0.36 -7.89 -8.82
CA LYS A 58 1.71 -8.13 -9.33
C LYS A 58 2.70 -8.67 -8.29
N TYR A 59 2.41 -8.52 -6.99
CA TYR A 59 3.29 -9.02 -5.92
C TYR A 59 3.07 -10.51 -5.62
N ARG A 60 2.16 -11.19 -6.33
CA ARG A 60 1.84 -12.61 -6.10
C ARG A 60 2.47 -13.56 -7.13
N ASP A 61 3.24 -13.01 -8.05
CA ASP A 61 3.99 -13.79 -9.03
C ASP A 61 5.08 -14.61 -8.31
N THR A 62 5.05 -15.93 -8.44
CA THR A 62 5.92 -16.83 -7.67
C THR A 62 7.39 -16.62 -8.00
N ASP A 63 7.72 -16.41 -9.28
CA ASP A 63 9.09 -16.15 -9.70
C ASP A 63 9.61 -14.83 -9.12
N ALA A 64 8.76 -13.81 -9.03
CA ALA A 64 9.10 -12.54 -8.38
C ALA A 64 9.29 -12.69 -6.86
N LEU A 65 8.52 -13.56 -6.21
CA LEU A 65 8.66 -13.85 -4.77
C LEU A 65 9.97 -14.58 -4.48
N ASP A 66 10.30 -15.60 -5.27
CA ASP A 66 11.58 -16.31 -5.19
C ASP A 66 12.75 -15.35 -5.39
N ALA A 67 12.68 -14.51 -6.44
CA ALA A 67 13.69 -13.49 -6.70
C ALA A 67 13.86 -12.50 -5.54
N ALA A 68 12.78 -12.18 -4.81
CA ALA A 68 12.84 -11.31 -3.65
C ALA A 68 13.57 -11.96 -2.48
N LEU A 69 13.28 -13.24 -2.19
CA LEU A 69 13.97 -14.00 -1.14
C LEU A 69 15.46 -14.19 -1.45
N ASP A 70 15.80 -14.48 -2.71
CA ASP A 70 17.19 -14.60 -3.17
C ASP A 70 17.98 -13.27 -3.06
N SER A 71 17.28 -12.13 -3.10
CA SER A 71 17.91 -10.81 -3.14
C SER A 71 18.23 -10.24 -1.76
N ILE A 72 17.54 -10.71 -0.71
CA ILE A 72 17.66 -10.18 0.66
C ILE A 72 18.56 -11.05 1.55
N ASP A 73 19.19 -10.42 2.53
CA ASP A 73 20.05 -11.09 3.51
C ASP A 73 19.21 -11.65 4.65
N LEU A 74 18.67 -12.85 4.45
CA LEU A 74 17.82 -13.53 5.43
C LEU A 74 18.55 -13.79 6.74
N GLU A 75 19.84 -14.14 6.70
CA GLU A 75 20.65 -14.38 7.89
C GLU A 75 20.71 -13.12 8.76
N LYS A 76 20.99 -11.96 8.16
CA LYS A 76 21.01 -10.69 8.87
C LYS A 76 19.64 -10.28 9.41
N ILE A 77 18.57 -10.47 8.62
CA ILE A 77 17.20 -10.15 9.04
C ILE A 77 16.81 -11.00 10.25
N TYR A 78 16.90 -12.33 10.15
CA TYR A 78 16.50 -13.23 11.23
C TYR A 78 17.43 -13.16 12.44
N GLY A 79 18.75 -12.95 12.24
CA GLY A 79 19.69 -12.75 13.34
C GLY A 79 19.43 -11.47 14.16
N ASN A 80 18.88 -10.42 13.54
CA ASN A 80 18.42 -9.23 14.26
C ASN A 80 17.01 -9.40 14.83
N LEU A 81 16.15 -10.18 14.18
CA LEU A 81 14.82 -10.52 14.71
C LEU A 81 14.91 -11.24 16.05
N GLU A 82 15.82 -12.22 16.18
CA GLU A 82 16.04 -12.92 17.46
C GLU A 82 16.39 -11.97 18.61
N LYS A 83 17.12 -10.87 18.32
CA LYS A 83 17.42 -9.84 19.32
C LYS A 83 16.17 -9.04 19.68
N ARG A 84 15.38 -8.64 18.67
CA ARG A 84 14.11 -7.94 18.88
C ARG A 84 13.12 -8.75 19.70
N GLU A 85 13.02 -10.06 19.47
CA GLU A 85 12.17 -10.95 20.27
C GLU A 85 12.58 -10.96 21.74
N LYS A 86 13.89 -11.07 22.03
CA LYS A 86 14.43 -11.04 23.40
C LYS A 86 14.22 -9.70 24.10
N GLU A 87 14.26 -8.61 23.33
CA GLU A 87 14.10 -7.24 23.84
C GLU A 87 12.63 -6.77 23.84
N ASN A 88 11.73 -7.49 23.19
CA ASN A 88 10.33 -7.09 23.05
C ASN A 88 9.63 -7.08 24.41
N LYS A 89 9.11 -5.91 24.77
CA LYS A 89 8.31 -5.70 25.99
C LYS A 89 6.84 -5.44 25.69
N ASN A 90 6.46 -5.34 24.41
CA ASN A 90 5.08 -5.10 24.02
C ASN A 90 4.36 -6.42 23.73
N PRO A 91 3.43 -6.86 24.60
CA PRO A 91 2.69 -8.11 24.39
C PRO A 91 1.69 -8.04 23.23
N GLU A 92 1.41 -6.85 22.67
CA GLU A 92 0.52 -6.68 21.52
C GLU A 92 1.21 -6.98 20.17
N LEU A 93 2.55 -7.09 20.17
CA LEU A 93 3.32 -7.41 18.97
C LEU A 93 3.64 -8.90 18.92
N ASP A 94 3.23 -9.54 17.83
CA ASP A 94 3.59 -10.92 17.52
C ASP A 94 4.94 -11.02 16.77
N TYR A 95 5.32 -12.25 16.41
CA TYR A 95 6.55 -12.53 15.68
C TYR A 95 6.63 -11.80 14.33
N ASP A 96 5.52 -11.80 13.58
CA ASP A 96 5.47 -11.14 12.27
C ASP A 96 5.59 -9.63 12.42
N ASP A 97 4.99 -9.06 13.47
CA ASP A 97 5.09 -7.63 13.75
C ASP A 97 6.56 -7.22 14.00
N LEU A 98 7.31 -8.03 14.76
CA LEU A 98 8.74 -7.82 14.99
C LEU A 98 9.57 -8.03 13.72
N LEU A 99 9.22 -9.02 12.88
CA LEU A 99 9.85 -9.24 11.58
C LEU A 99 9.64 -8.04 10.66
N VAL A 100 8.43 -7.47 10.62
CA VAL A 100 8.12 -6.28 9.82
C VAL A 100 8.90 -5.05 10.31
N GLN A 101 9.04 -4.88 11.63
CA GLN A 101 9.90 -3.82 12.19
C GLN A 101 11.37 -3.99 11.77
N GLU A 102 11.90 -5.22 11.81
CA GLU A 102 13.26 -5.47 11.35
C GLU A 102 13.39 -5.26 9.84
N LEU A 103 12.40 -5.68 9.06
CA LEU A 103 12.40 -5.50 7.62
C LEU A 103 12.42 -4.03 7.22
N LEU A 104 11.65 -3.17 7.90
CA LEU A 104 11.69 -1.71 7.70
C LEU A 104 13.11 -1.16 7.95
N ARG A 105 13.74 -1.56 9.07
CA ARG A 105 15.10 -1.15 9.42
C ARG A 105 16.10 -1.62 8.37
N TYR A 106 16.07 -2.90 8.01
CA TYR A 106 16.95 -3.50 7.01
C TYR A 106 16.78 -2.84 5.64
N PHE A 107 15.54 -2.67 5.19
CA PHE A 107 15.26 -2.11 3.87
C PHE A 107 15.85 -0.71 3.72
N LYS A 108 15.66 0.16 4.72
CA LYS A 108 16.17 1.53 4.69
C LYS A 108 17.68 1.64 4.86
N ASN A 109 18.26 0.87 5.78
CA ASN A 109 19.65 1.09 6.19
C ASN A 109 20.65 0.21 5.46
N ASP A 110 20.21 -0.94 4.92
CA ASP A 110 21.10 -1.96 4.36
C ASP A 110 20.78 -2.28 2.89
N PHE A 111 19.52 -2.21 2.48
CA PHE A 111 19.11 -2.73 1.17
C PHE A 111 18.90 -1.67 0.09
N PHE A 112 18.13 -0.62 0.37
CA PHE A 112 17.63 0.32 -0.65
C PHE A 112 18.13 1.74 -0.43
N THR A 113 18.43 2.45 -1.52
CA THR A 113 19.04 3.79 -1.48
C THR A 113 18.13 4.87 -2.06
N TRP A 114 18.03 6.01 -1.38
CA TRP A 114 17.23 7.14 -1.86
C TRP A 114 17.98 7.91 -2.96
N VAL A 115 17.27 8.24 -4.04
CA VAL A 115 17.83 9.01 -5.16
C VAL A 115 17.06 10.32 -5.34
N ASN A 116 17.66 11.42 -4.86
CA ASN A 116 17.14 12.76 -5.16
C ASN A 116 17.46 13.15 -6.61
N LYS A 117 18.74 13.10 -6.98
CA LYS A 117 19.27 13.26 -8.33
C LYS A 117 20.20 12.07 -8.64
N PRO A 118 20.24 11.56 -9.88
CA PRO A 118 21.14 10.46 -10.24
C PRO A 118 22.61 10.92 -10.20
N LYS A 119 23.52 10.00 -9.85
CA LYS A 119 24.97 10.27 -9.93
C LYS A 119 25.43 10.12 -11.39
N CYS A 120 26.30 11.00 -11.82
CA CYS A 120 26.97 10.85 -13.12
C CYS A 120 28.04 9.75 -13.05
N SER A 121 28.31 9.07 -14.17
CA SER A 121 29.40 8.10 -14.32
C SER A 121 30.78 8.66 -13.97
N CYS A 122 30.99 9.97 -14.07
CA CYS A 122 32.22 10.64 -13.62
C CYS A 122 32.31 10.86 -12.09
N GLY A 123 31.34 10.36 -11.33
CA GLY A 123 31.24 10.49 -9.87
C GLY A 123 30.60 11.79 -9.37
N SER A 124 30.30 12.75 -10.25
CA SER A 124 29.66 14.02 -9.86
C SER A 124 28.17 13.81 -9.55
N GLU A 125 27.71 14.38 -8.44
CA GLU A 125 26.29 14.50 -8.07
C GLU A 125 25.67 15.83 -8.53
N ASN A 126 26.51 16.77 -8.99
CA ASN A 126 26.06 18.03 -9.53
C ASN A 126 25.54 17.83 -10.97
N VAL A 127 24.25 17.50 -11.05
CA VAL A 127 23.51 17.30 -12.29
C VAL A 127 22.28 18.22 -12.33
N GLU A 128 22.02 18.78 -13.50
CA GLU A 128 20.91 19.71 -13.72
C GLU A 128 19.81 19.07 -14.58
N PRO A 129 18.52 19.20 -14.20
CA PRO A 129 17.42 18.59 -14.94
C PRO A 129 17.32 19.18 -16.34
N GLN A 130 17.05 18.33 -17.33
CA GLN A 130 16.87 18.67 -18.74
C GLN A 130 15.47 18.28 -19.25
N GLY A 131 14.58 17.88 -18.34
CA GLY A 131 13.23 17.44 -18.66
C GLY A 131 13.04 15.93 -18.53
N ARG A 132 12.02 15.42 -19.21
CA ARG A 132 11.55 14.03 -19.12
C ARG A 132 11.31 13.47 -20.52
N MET A 133 11.60 12.19 -20.70
CA MET A 133 11.27 11.44 -21.91
C MET A 133 10.40 10.23 -21.57
N LYS A 134 9.62 9.76 -22.54
CA LYS A 134 8.79 8.55 -22.37
C LYS A 134 9.70 7.32 -22.35
N GLY A 135 9.41 6.37 -21.46
CA GLY A 135 10.08 5.08 -21.47
C GLY A 135 9.73 4.26 -22.73
N PRO A 136 10.63 3.35 -23.16
CA PRO A 136 10.40 2.51 -24.33
C PRO A 136 9.16 1.62 -24.13
N GLN A 137 8.31 1.48 -25.16
CA GLN A 137 7.16 0.57 -25.08
C GLN A 137 7.62 -0.88 -24.98
N GLY A 138 6.95 -1.68 -24.15
CA GLY A 138 7.26 -3.10 -23.97
C GLY A 138 8.56 -3.38 -23.23
N ASN A 139 9.18 -2.38 -22.58
CA ASN A 139 10.42 -2.61 -21.83
C ASN A 139 10.16 -3.49 -20.58
N PRO A 140 11.06 -4.46 -20.28
CA PRO A 140 10.86 -5.41 -19.18
C PRO A 140 10.86 -4.74 -17.80
N ASP A 141 11.52 -3.58 -17.65
CA ASP A 141 11.57 -2.80 -16.41
C ASP A 141 10.30 -1.95 -16.17
N GLN A 142 9.36 -1.97 -17.12
CA GLN A 142 8.11 -1.20 -17.12
C GLN A 142 8.33 0.30 -16.88
N ILE A 143 9.45 0.83 -17.37
CA ILE A 143 9.80 2.26 -17.27
C ILE A 143 8.74 3.08 -18.00
N SER A 144 8.02 3.95 -17.28
CA SER A 144 7.05 4.85 -17.90
C SER A 144 7.67 6.19 -18.32
N VAL A 145 8.63 6.68 -17.54
CA VAL A 145 9.27 7.98 -17.71
C VAL A 145 10.75 7.83 -17.38
N ILE A 146 11.60 8.53 -18.13
CA ILE A 146 13.02 8.69 -17.81
C ILE A 146 13.25 10.17 -17.56
N GLU A 147 13.74 10.51 -16.38
CA GLU A 147 14.19 11.86 -16.07
C GLU A 147 15.58 12.05 -16.68
N VAL A 148 15.77 13.14 -17.40
CA VAL A 148 17.03 13.43 -18.10
C VAL A 148 17.72 14.57 -17.38
N TYR A 149 19.01 14.39 -17.11
CA TYR A 149 19.87 15.36 -16.47
C TYR A 149 21.13 15.60 -17.31
N ARG A 150 21.81 16.72 -17.07
CA ARG A 150 23.12 17.03 -17.61
C ARG A 150 24.12 17.26 -16.48
N CYS A 151 25.25 16.57 -16.53
CA CYS A 151 26.31 16.75 -15.55
C CYS A 151 27.00 18.10 -15.73
N SER A 152 27.05 18.89 -14.67
CA SER A 152 27.71 20.22 -14.68
C SER A 152 29.24 20.11 -14.80
N LYS A 153 29.82 18.96 -14.41
CA LYS A 153 31.28 18.73 -14.43
C LYS A 153 31.80 18.26 -15.79
N CYS A 154 31.20 17.22 -16.36
CA CYS A 154 31.69 16.60 -17.60
C CYS A 154 30.76 16.81 -18.81
N GLY A 155 29.62 17.49 -18.64
CA GLY A 155 28.65 17.76 -19.70
C GLY A 155 27.85 16.54 -20.18
N GLN A 156 28.14 15.33 -19.67
CA GLN A 156 27.47 14.10 -20.07
C GLN A 156 25.99 14.09 -19.69
N ARG A 157 25.20 13.43 -20.52
CA ARG A 157 23.80 13.13 -20.26
C ARG A 157 23.70 12.03 -19.21
N VAL A 158 22.84 12.23 -18.22
CA VAL A 158 22.55 11.26 -17.16
C VAL A 158 21.05 10.97 -17.20
N GLU A 159 20.70 9.70 -17.19
CA GLU A 159 19.31 9.25 -17.25
C GLU A 159 18.91 8.62 -15.92
N PHE A 160 17.71 8.91 -15.45
CA PHE A 160 17.10 8.27 -14.29
C PHE A 160 15.76 7.65 -14.68
N PRO A 161 15.77 6.38 -15.11
CA PRO A 161 14.56 5.64 -15.43
C PRO A 161 13.69 5.41 -14.19
N ARG A 162 12.40 5.73 -14.30
CA ARG A 162 11.40 5.49 -13.24
C ARG A 162 10.81 4.08 -13.43
N ILE A 163 11.49 3.11 -12.84
CA ILE A 163 11.21 1.65 -12.96
C ILE A 163 9.93 1.30 -12.20
N LYS A 164 9.06 0.49 -12.81
CA LYS A 164 7.82 0.01 -12.18
C LYS A 164 7.79 -1.50 -11.94
N ASN A 165 8.67 -2.26 -12.59
CA ASN A 165 8.84 -3.68 -12.30
C ASN A 165 9.55 -3.85 -10.95
N PRO A 166 8.91 -4.44 -9.92
CA PRO A 166 9.54 -4.62 -8.61
C PRO A 166 10.74 -5.56 -8.64
N VAL A 167 10.77 -6.57 -9.53
CA VAL A 167 11.93 -7.47 -9.68
C VAL A 167 13.16 -6.70 -10.18
N SER A 168 12.97 -5.73 -11.07
CA SER A 168 14.06 -4.86 -11.52
C SER A 168 14.58 -3.96 -10.40
N LEU A 169 13.71 -3.56 -9.46
CA LEU A 169 14.10 -2.77 -8.29
C LEU A 169 14.92 -3.56 -7.26
N LEU A 170 14.77 -4.89 -7.20
CA LEU A 170 15.66 -5.75 -6.39
C LEU A 170 17.11 -5.67 -6.87
N ARG A 171 17.34 -5.39 -8.17
CA ARG A 171 18.68 -5.23 -8.75
C ARG A 171 19.20 -3.80 -8.60
N THR A 172 18.38 -2.80 -8.92
CA THR A 172 18.83 -1.39 -8.88
C THR A 172 18.93 -0.83 -7.47
N LYS A 173 18.16 -1.40 -6.53
CA LYS A 173 18.16 -1.10 -5.09
C LYS A 173 18.10 0.41 -4.79
N SER A 174 17.42 1.16 -5.64
CA SER A 174 17.40 2.62 -5.54
C SER A 174 16.20 3.27 -6.21
N GLY A 175 15.80 4.44 -5.71
CA GLY A 175 14.69 5.21 -6.24
C GLY A 175 14.12 6.25 -5.28
N ARG A 176 12.86 6.63 -5.47
CA ARG A 176 12.08 7.52 -4.59
C ARG A 176 10.89 6.76 -4.02
N CYS A 177 10.00 7.42 -3.26
CA CYS A 177 8.91 6.76 -2.52
C CYS A 177 8.13 5.71 -3.34
N GLY A 178 7.82 5.97 -4.61
CA GLY A 178 7.18 5.00 -5.49
C GLY A 178 7.98 3.71 -5.68
N GLU A 179 9.27 3.78 -5.99
CA GLU A 179 10.13 2.59 -6.11
C GLU A 179 10.38 1.92 -4.76
N TRP A 180 10.56 2.72 -3.71
CA TRP A 180 10.76 2.21 -2.35
C TRP A 180 9.59 1.32 -1.92
N VAL A 181 8.36 1.83 -2.00
CA VAL A 181 7.15 1.09 -1.62
C VAL A 181 6.93 -0.10 -2.55
N ASN A 182 7.16 0.05 -3.85
CA ASN A 182 6.98 -1.03 -4.81
C ASN A 182 7.91 -2.22 -4.55
N CYS A 183 9.19 -1.96 -4.29
CA CYS A 183 10.17 -2.99 -3.97
C CYS A 183 9.90 -3.60 -2.58
N PHE A 184 9.65 -2.75 -1.58
CA PHE A 184 9.36 -3.18 -0.21
C PHE A 184 8.14 -4.08 -0.14
N MET A 185 7.06 -3.76 -0.85
CA MET A 185 5.84 -4.59 -0.86
C MET A 185 6.07 -5.97 -1.47
N LEU A 186 6.93 -6.11 -2.48
CA LEU A 186 7.30 -7.43 -3.02
C LEU A 186 8.01 -8.27 -1.96
N ILE A 187 9.00 -7.68 -1.28
CA ILE A 187 9.75 -8.36 -0.21
C ILE A 187 8.84 -8.70 0.98
N LEU A 188 7.97 -7.77 1.37
CA LEU A 188 6.99 -7.97 2.43
C LEU A 188 6.05 -9.13 2.09
N GLN A 189 5.54 -9.19 0.85
CA GLN A 189 4.70 -10.30 0.40
C GLN A 189 5.45 -11.64 0.42
N ALA A 190 6.74 -11.65 0.07
CA ALA A 190 7.56 -12.87 0.10
C ALA A 190 7.79 -13.40 1.52
N LEU A 191 7.94 -12.51 2.51
CA LEU A 191 8.23 -12.91 3.90
C LEU A 191 6.98 -13.24 4.72
N ILE A 192 5.93 -12.41 4.62
CA ILE A 192 4.75 -12.52 5.51
C ILE A 192 3.43 -12.71 4.77
N GLY A 193 3.48 -12.77 3.44
CA GLY A 193 2.29 -12.76 2.59
C GLY A 193 1.61 -14.13 2.38
N GLY A 194 2.17 -15.21 2.94
CA GLY A 194 1.79 -16.62 2.77
C GLY A 194 0.35 -16.92 2.29
N ASP A 195 -0.49 -17.47 3.17
CA ASP A 195 -1.87 -17.86 2.82
C ASP A 195 -2.88 -16.69 2.85
N GLY A 196 -2.45 -15.50 3.27
CA GLY A 196 -3.34 -14.36 3.52
C GLY A 196 -2.96 -13.10 2.76
N ASP A 197 -3.95 -12.39 2.24
CA ASP A 197 -3.78 -11.08 1.60
C ASP A 197 -3.56 -9.96 2.65
N ARG A 198 -2.38 -10.01 3.29
CA ARG A 198 -1.99 -9.17 4.44
C ARG A 198 -1.31 -7.86 4.06
N ILE A 199 -1.10 -7.57 2.78
CA ILE A 199 -0.46 -6.33 2.34
C ILE A 199 -1.46 -5.37 1.70
N ARG A 200 -1.24 -4.07 1.88
CA ARG A 200 -2.07 -3.02 1.30
C ARG A 200 -1.20 -1.88 0.81
N TYR A 201 -1.36 -1.51 -0.45
CA TYR A 201 -0.74 -0.32 -1.03
C TYR A 201 -1.58 0.90 -0.63
N VAL A 202 -0.94 1.96 -0.16
CA VAL A 202 -1.63 3.18 0.24
C VAL A 202 -1.16 4.35 -0.60
N TRP A 203 -2.12 5.02 -1.22
CA TRP A 203 -1.86 6.17 -2.08
C TRP A 203 -2.50 7.42 -1.48
N ASN A 204 -1.71 8.49 -1.42
CA ASN A 204 -2.17 9.83 -1.13
C ASN A 204 -2.15 10.71 -2.39
N GLN A 205 -3.22 11.46 -2.60
CA GLN A 205 -3.38 12.35 -3.75
C GLN A 205 -2.26 13.40 -3.88
N GLU A 206 -1.68 13.85 -2.78
CA GLU A 206 -0.61 14.87 -2.74
C GLU A 206 0.80 14.25 -2.92
N ASP A 207 0.94 13.37 -3.91
CA ASP A 207 2.20 12.79 -4.41
C ASP A 207 3.00 12.06 -3.32
N HIS A 208 2.34 11.17 -2.60
CA HIS A 208 3.04 10.25 -1.70
C HIS A 208 2.33 8.91 -1.60
N VAL A 209 3.12 7.88 -1.30
CA VAL A 209 2.67 6.49 -1.26
C VAL A 209 3.43 5.79 -0.13
N TRP A 210 2.76 4.84 0.50
CA TRP A 210 3.29 3.98 1.56
C TRP A 210 2.53 2.65 1.53
N CYS A 211 2.67 1.82 2.56
CA CYS A 211 1.94 0.57 2.66
C CYS A 211 1.38 0.33 4.06
N GLU A 212 0.50 -0.64 4.15
CA GLU A 212 0.06 -1.21 5.42
C GLU A 212 0.20 -2.72 5.37
N TYR A 213 0.34 -3.34 6.53
CA TYR A 213 0.18 -4.77 6.67
C TYR A 213 -0.87 -5.10 7.74
N TYR A 214 -1.54 -6.24 7.60
CA TYR A 214 -2.46 -6.72 8.61
C TYR A 214 -1.71 -7.55 9.66
N SER A 215 -1.65 -7.01 10.88
CA SER A 215 -1.10 -7.69 12.05
C SER A 215 -2.14 -8.63 12.63
N TYR A 216 -1.76 -9.89 12.85
CA TYR A 216 -2.64 -10.86 13.52
C TYR A 216 -2.61 -10.66 15.03
N GLY A 217 -1.46 -10.34 15.63
CA GLY A 217 -1.33 -10.00 17.05
C GLY A 217 -2.19 -8.80 17.44
N SER A 218 -2.16 -7.72 16.65
CA SER A 218 -2.94 -6.50 16.91
C SER A 218 -4.35 -6.50 16.27
N HIS A 219 -4.70 -7.53 15.48
CA HIS A 219 -5.97 -7.67 14.76
C HIS A 219 -6.39 -6.44 13.92
N ARG A 220 -5.42 -5.72 13.34
CA ARG A 220 -5.68 -4.51 12.55
C ARG A 220 -4.61 -4.24 11.50
N TRP A 221 -4.94 -3.34 10.57
CA TRP A 221 -3.98 -2.79 9.63
C TRP A 221 -3.03 -1.80 10.31
N ILE A 222 -1.74 -2.09 10.22
CA ILE A 222 -0.64 -1.30 10.75
C ILE A 222 -0.02 -0.46 9.63
N HIS A 223 0.20 0.82 9.91
CA HIS A 223 0.89 1.74 9.01
C HIS A 223 2.37 1.35 8.83
N LEU A 224 2.87 1.36 7.59
CA LEU A 224 4.29 1.16 7.27
C LEU A 224 4.78 2.21 6.27
N ASP A 225 5.83 2.95 6.62
CA ASP A 225 6.58 3.76 5.67
C ASP A 225 8.03 3.25 5.56
N PRO A 226 8.40 2.54 4.47
CA PRO A 226 9.75 2.04 4.29
C PRO A 226 10.78 3.15 4.00
N CYS A 227 10.36 4.31 3.46
CA CYS A 227 11.27 5.44 3.23
C CYS A 227 11.76 6.01 4.56
N GLU A 228 10.88 5.98 5.56
CA GLU A 228 11.15 6.53 6.88
C GLU A 228 11.61 5.44 7.88
N ALA A 229 11.45 4.16 7.54
CA ALA A 229 11.58 2.99 8.43
C ALA A 229 10.64 3.06 9.65
N VAL A 230 9.40 3.48 9.40
CA VAL A 230 8.42 3.79 10.43
C VAL A 230 7.32 2.73 10.49
N PHE A 231 7.02 2.28 11.70
CA PHE A 231 6.01 1.28 12.02
C PHE A 231 4.91 1.91 12.88
N ASP A 232 3.67 1.81 12.42
CA ASP A 232 2.42 2.18 13.10
C ASP A 232 2.22 3.65 13.47
N GLU A 233 2.75 4.56 12.65
CA GLU A 233 2.63 6.01 12.88
C GLU A 233 1.79 6.72 11.80
N PRO A 234 0.46 6.51 11.75
CA PRO A 234 -0.37 7.07 10.68
C PRO A 234 -0.42 8.60 10.66
N LEU A 235 -0.11 9.27 11.78
CA LEU A 235 -0.06 10.74 11.87
C LEU A 235 1.31 11.34 11.53
N LEU A 236 2.29 10.52 11.10
CA LEU A 236 3.61 10.96 10.63
C LEU A 236 3.49 12.12 9.63
N TYR A 237 2.60 11.98 8.64
CA TYR A 237 2.50 12.96 7.57
C TYR A 237 1.89 14.29 8.03
N CYS A 238 0.78 14.26 8.76
CA CYS A 238 0.09 15.49 9.17
C CYS A 238 0.77 16.20 10.34
N ASN A 239 1.12 15.44 11.39
CA ASN A 239 1.63 16.02 12.64
C ASN A 239 3.13 16.25 12.58
N ASN A 240 3.88 15.26 12.09
CA ASN A 240 5.34 15.33 12.09
C ASN A 240 5.86 16.10 10.86
N TRP A 241 5.37 15.82 9.64
CA TRP A 241 5.82 16.59 8.47
C TRP A 241 5.10 17.93 8.34
N GLY A 242 3.87 18.04 8.84
CA GLY A 242 3.02 19.21 8.62
C GLY A 242 2.23 19.15 7.30
N LYS A 243 2.22 18.00 6.62
CA LYS A 243 1.65 17.79 5.28
C LYS A 243 0.12 17.98 5.29
N LYS A 244 -0.38 18.77 4.34
CA LYS A 244 -1.81 18.88 4.05
C LYS A 244 -2.21 17.83 3.01
N MET A 245 -3.32 17.13 3.24
CA MET A 245 -3.75 16.01 2.40
C MET A 245 -5.26 16.04 2.11
N SER A 246 -5.69 15.50 0.96
CA SER A 246 -7.11 15.43 0.58
C SER A 246 -7.69 14.01 0.64
N PHE A 247 -7.07 13.07 -0.06
CA PHE A 247 -7.49 11.68 -0.14
C PHE A 247 -6.33 10.75 0.19
N VAL A 248 -6.63 9.73 0.98
CA VAL A 248 -5.76 8.56 1.19
C VAL A 248 -6.58 7.32 0.92
N ILE A 249 -6.20 6.54 -0.09
CA ILE A 249 -6.93 5.31 -0.48
C ILE A 249 -6.00 4.11 -0.33
N GLY A 250 -6.47 3.10 0.40
CA GLY A 250 -5.83 1.80 0.52
C GLY A 250 -6.35 0.82 -0.52
N PHE A 251 -5.44 0.06 -1.12
CA PHE A 251 -5.69 -0.96 -2.13
C PHE A 251 -5.11 -2.28 -1.63
N ASN A 252 -5.95 -3.28 -1.36
CA ASN A 252 -5.50 -4.66 -1.25
C ASN A 252 -6.12 -5.49 -2.39
N ARG A 253 -5.83 -6.79 -2.41
CA ARG A 253 -6.35 -7.70 -3.44
C ARG A 253 -7.88 -7.69 -3.48
N HIS A 254 -8.51 -7.78 -2.31
CA HIS A 254 -9.93 -8.05 -2.16
C HIS A 254 -10.83 -6.80 -2.20
N TYR A 255 -10.36 -5.65 -1.71
CA TYR A 255 -11.12 -4.42 -1.62
C TYR A 255 -10.22 -3.17 -1.58
N MET A 256 -10.86 -2.04 -1.78
CA MET A 256 -10.30 -0.70 -1.60
C MET A 256 -11.06 0.03 -0.53
N ILE A 257 -10.37 0.91 0.19
CA ILE A 257 -10.96 1.64 1.31
C ILE A 257 -10.40 3.06 1.40
N ASP A 258 -11.28 4.03 1.63
CA ASP A 258 -10.88 5.41 1.91
C ASP A 258 -10.32 5.50 3.34
N LEU A 259 -9.03 5.73 3.48
CA LEU A 259 -8.31 5.82 4.74
C LEU A 259 -8.06 7.26 5.17
N SER A 260 -8.68 8.25 4.52
CA SER A 260 -8.45 9.67 4.81
C SER A 260 -8.63 10.00 6.29
N GLN A 261 -9.65 9.44 6.96
CA GLN A 261 -9.87 9.65 8.41
C GLN A 261 -8.77 9.08 9.31
N LYS A 262 -8.04 8.04 8.85
CA LYS A 262 -6.95 7.43 9.62
C LYS A 262 -5.67 8.30 9.57
N TYR A 263 -5.44 8.97 8.43
CA TYR A 263 -4.15 9.62 8.12
C TYR A 263 -4.19 11.14 8.11
N ILE A 264 -5.39 11.75 8.00
CA ILE A 264 -5.54 13.19 7.83
C ILE A 264 -6.24 13.76 9.05
N THR A 265 -5.56 14.69 9.74
CA THR A 265 -6.18 15.45 10.83
C THR A 265 -7.09 16.54 10.28
N THR A 266 -8.06 16.99 11.09
CA THR A 266 -9.01 18.04 10.70
C THR A 266 -8.29 19.32 10.24
N GLU A 267 -7.20 19.69 10.89
CA GLU A 267 -6.43 20.92 10.63
C GLU A 267 -5.65 20.84 9.31
N LYS A 268 -5.25 19.63 8.91
CA LYS A 268 -4.44 19.38 7.71
C LYS A 268 -5.26 18.86 6.53
N GLN A 269 -6.59 18.74 6.68
CA GLN A 269 -7.49 18.30 5.62
C GLN A 269 -7.66 19.37 4.54
N ILE A 270 -7.21 19.05 3.32
CA ILE A 270 -7.60 19.78 2.12
C ILE A 270 -9.05 19.40 1.80
N PRO A 271 -9.97 20.37 1.58
CA PRO A 271 -11.36 20.06 1.24
C PRO A 271 -11.45 19.15 0.02
N GLN A 272 -11.94 17.92 0.19
CA GLN A 272 -12.01 16.94 -0.90
C GLN A 272 -12.80 17.45 -2.13
N SER A 273 -13.78 18.32 -1.90
CA SER A 273 -14.56 18.98 -2.95
C SER A 273 -13.78 19.98 -3.81
N SER A 274 -12.62 20.48 -3.34
CA SER A 274 -11.74 21.31 -4.15
C SER A 274 -10.87 20.49 -5.11
N ILE A 275 -10.82 19.16 -4.93
CA ILE A 275 -10.01 18.25 -5.75
C ILE A 275 -10.87 17.54 -6.80
N THR A 276 -12.06 17.08 -6.41
CA THR A 276 -12.94 16.31 -7.30
C THR A 276 -14.39 16.33 -6.84
N ASP A 277 -15.29 15.78 -7.67
CA ASP A 277 -16.68 15.54 -7.30
C ASP A 277 -16.76 14.35 -6.32
N THR A 278 -16.79 14.67 -5.03
CA THR A 278 -16.81 13.69 -3.93
C THR A 278 -17.99 12.73 -3.98
N LYS A 279 -19.10 13.11 -4.65
CA LYS A 279 -20.27 12.26 -4.82
C LYS A 279 -19.99 11.07 -5.74
N LYS A 280 -18.89 11.09 -6.51
CA LYS A 280 -18.51 10.03 -7.46
C LYS A 280 -17.40 9.11 -6.95
N VAL A 281 -16.64 9.53 -5.94
CA VAL A 281 -15.53 8.72 -5.37
C VAL A 281 -16.07 7.49 -4.62
N LYS A 282 -16.98 7.70 -3.66
CA LYS A 282 -17.53 6.60 -2.85
C LYS A 282 -18.29 5.56 -3.69
N PRO A 283 -19.18 5.95 -4.64
CA PRO A 283 -19.81 4.99 -5.53
C PRO A 283 -18.82 4.20 -6.39
N LEU A 284 -17.75 4.84 -6.88
CA LEU A 284 -16.72 4.16 -7.65
C LEU A 284 -16.00 3.07 -6.83
N ILE A 285 -15.59 3.39 -5.59
CA ILE A 285 -14.96 2.41 -4.69
C ILE A 285 -15.91 1.23 -4.44
N LYS A 286 -17.20 1.49 -4.18
CA LYS A 286 -18.20 0.43 -3.98
C LYS A 286 -18.40 -0.43 -5.23
N PHE A 287 -18.45 0.18 -6.41
CA PHE A 287 -18.55 -0.53 -7.69
C PHE A 287 -17.35 -1.46 -7.90
N LEU A 288 -16.13 -0.95 -7.71
CA LEU A 288 -14.90 -1.73 -7.89
C LEU A 288 -14.75 -2.83 -6.83
N ASN A 289 -15.17 -2.58 -5.58
CA ASN A 289 -15.20 -3.62 -4.53
C ASN A 289 -16.21 -4.73 -4.85
N ALA A 290 -17.40 -4.38 -5.34
CA ALA A 290 -18.38 -5.38 -5.78
C ALA A 290 -17.85 -6.23 -6.95
N ALA A 291 -17.12 -5.60 -7.88
CA ALA A 291 -16.45 -6.31 -8.97
C ALA A 291 -15.34 -7.24 -8.46
N LYS A 292 -14.48 -6.79 -7.54
CA LYS A 292 -13.43 -7.62 -6.92
C LYS A 292 -14.02 -8.80 -6.15
N GLN A 293 -15.07 -8.58 -5.36
CA GLN A 293 -15.75 -9.64 -4.62
C GLN A 293 -16.36 -10.70 -5.56
N SER A 294 -17.00 -10.26 -6.65
CA SER A 294 -17.54 -11.17 -7.67
C SER A 294 -16.44 -11.97 -8.36
N LYS A 295 -15.35 -11.30 -8.76
CA LYS A 295 -14.19 -11.93 -9.38
C LYS A 295 -13.56 -12.98 -8.47
N TYR A 296 -13.38 -12.67 -7.19
CA TYR A 296 -12.81 -13.61 -6.21
C TYR A 296 -13.69 -14.85 -6.02
N TYR A 297 -15.01 -14.67 -5.96
CA TYR A 297 -15.96 -15.78 -5.94
C TYR A 297 -15.84 -16.66 -7.21
N GLU A 298 -15.75 -16.04 -8.39
CA GLU A 298 -15.59 -16.75 -9.67
C GLU A 298 -14.27 -17.53 -9.71
N GLU A 299 -13.15 -16.89 -9.36
CA GLU A 299 -11.81 -17.51 -9.29
C GLU A 299 -11.79 -18.74 -8.37
N LEU A 300 -12.35 -18.63 -7.16
CA LEU A 300 -12.40 -19.73 -6.19
C LEU A 300 -13.36 -20.85 -6.59
N SER A 301 -14.43 -20.54 -7.32
CA SER A 301 -15.42 -21.54 -7.77
C SER A 301 -14.85 -22.58 -8.74
N HIS A 302 -13.70 -22.29 -9.36
CA HIS A 302 -12.99 -23.26 -10.20
C HIS A 302 -12.34 -24.39 -9.41
N TRP A 303 -11.98 -24.15 -8.14
CA TRP A 303 -11.16 -25.05 -7.33
C TRP A 303 -11.89 -25.60 -6.10
N ASN A 304 -13.01 -24.99 -5.71
CA ASN A 304 -13.73 -25.32 -4.48
C ASN A 304 -15.22 -25.56 -4.77
N ASN A 305 -15.89 -26.29 -3.88
CA ASN A 305 -17.34 -26.40 -3.92
C ASN A 305 -18.00 -25.04 -3.57
N PRO A 306 -19.25 -24.78 -4.02
CA PRO A 306 -19.90 -23.48 -3.84
C PRO A 306 -19.99 -23.00 -2.38
N ASP A 307 -20.25 -23.90 -1.44
CA ASP A 307 -20.42 -23.55 -0.03
C ASP A 307 -19.09 -23.11 0.60
N GLU A 308 -18.00 -23.79 0.27
CA GLU A 308 -16.65 -23.41 0.69
C GLU A 308 -16.22 -22.07 0.10
N THR A 309 -16.46 -21.86 -1.20
CA THR A 309 -16.21 -20.58 -1.88
C THR A 309 -16.94 -19.44 -1.17
N LEU A 310 -18.23 -19.62 -0.84
CA LEU A 310 -19.02 -18.61 -0.14
C LEU A 310 -18.52 -18.33 1.28
N ARG A 311 -18.01 -19.34 1.99
CA ARG A 311 -17.36 -19.13 3.30
C ARG A 311 -16.06 -18.35 3.16
N LYS A 312 -15.21 -18.67 2.18
CA LYS A 312 -13.96 -17.93 1.91
C LYS A 312 -14.25 -16.46 1.60
N VAL A 313 -15.18 -16.17 0.69
CA VAL A 313 -15.60 -14.78 0.40
C VAL A 313 -16.09 -14.05 1.65
N TYR A 314 -16.80 -14.74 2.55
CA TYR A 314 -17.28 -14.14 3.80
C TYR A 314 -16.12 -13.72 4.71
N TYR A 315 -15.20 -14.63 4.99
CA TYR A 315 -14.11 -14.43 5.94
C TYR A 315 -12.94 -13.61 5.38
N ASP A 316 -12.67 -13.71 4.07
CA ASP A 316 -11.52 -13.05 3.45
C ASP A 316 -11.85 -11.63 2.97
N ILE A 317 -13.14 -11.35 2.70
CA ILE A 317 -13.57 -10.05 2.15
C ILE A 317 -14.61 -9.37 3.03
N ILE A 318 -15.77 -10.01 3.26
CA ILE A 318 -16.93 -9.31 3.82
C ILE A 318 -16.68 -8.91 5.28
N VAL A 319 -16.21 -9.85 6.11
CA VAL A 319 -15.94 -9.60 7.53
C VAL A 319 -14.83 -8.55 7.71
N PRO A 320 -13.63 -8.68 7.09
CA PRO A 320 -12.56 -7.70 7.26
C PRO A 320 -12.97 -6.30 6.78
N HIS A 321 -13.58 -6.19 5.60
CA HIS A 321 -14.00 -4.90 5.05
C HIS A 321 -15.09 -4.23 5.91
N ASN A 322 -16.09 -4.98 6.38
CA ASN A 322 -17.12 -4.43 7.25
C ASN A 322 -16.55 -4.02 8.62
N SER A 323 -15.63 -4.82 9.17
CA SER A 323 -14.95 -4.50 10.42
C SER A 323 -14.23 -3.15 10.33
N GLU A 324 -13.51 -2.89 9.23
CA GLU A 324 -12.86 -1.58 9.03
C GLU A 324 -13.86 -0.44 8.82
N LEU A 325 -14.97 -0.66 8.10
CA LEU A 325 -15.99 0.37 7.91
C LEU A 325 -16.68 0.75 9.22
N LEU A 326 -16.90 -0.20 10.11
CA LEU A 326 -17.43 0.04 11.46
C LEU A 326 -16.37 0.66 12.36
N GLY A 327 -15.13 0.15 12.32
CA GLY A 327 -14.00 0.63 13.13
C GLY A 327 -13.61 2.10 12.86
N LYS A 328 -13.86 2.62 11.66
CA LYS A 328 -13.74 4.06 11.35
C LYS A 328 -14.58 4.96 12.26
N THR A 329 -15.65 4.44 12.86
CA THR A 329 -16.46 5.20 13.82
C THR A 329 -15.87 5.22 15.24
N ALA A 330 -14.86 4.39 15.52
CA ALA A 330 -14.28 4.18 16.85
C ALA A 330 -12.80 4.61 16.97
N THR A 331 -12.25 5.32 15.97
CA THR A 331 -10.81 5.63 15.89
C THR A 331 -10.29 6.34 17.14
N THR A 332 -9.62 5.59 18.00
CA THR A 332 -8.70 6.10 19.02
C THR A 332 -7.39 6.35 18.30
N SER A 333 -7.02 7.63 18.14
CA SER A 333 -5.73 8.02 17.60
C SER A 333 -4.62 7.47 18.49
N THR A 334 -3.80 6.55 17.98
CA THR A 334 -2.52 6.22 18.62
C THR A 334 -1.69 7.51 18.64
N PRO A 335 -1.28 8.02 19.82
CA PRO A 335 -0.39 9.16 19.89
C PRO A 335 0.90 8.84 19.15
N THR A 336 1.41 9.81 18.37
CA THR A 336 2.71 9.66 17.72
C THR A 336 3.77 9.38 18.77
N LYS A 337 4.59 8.34 18.61
CA LYS A 337 5.72 8.12 19.53
C LYS A 337 6.67 9.31 19.47
N THR A 338 7.08 9.79 20.63
CA THR A 338 7.93 10.99 20.79
C THR A 338 9.34 10.86 20.20
N ASP A 339 9.73 9.65 19.81
CA ASP A 339 11.12 9.33 19.44
C ASP A 339 11.37 9.39 17.93
N LEU A 340 10.36 9.75 17.13
CA LEU A 340 10.54 9.95 15.70
C LEU A 340 11.36 11.22 15.42
N PRO A 341 12.33 11.18 14.48
CA PRO A 341 12.95 12.39 13.96
C PRO A 341 11.90 13.39 13.48
N GLN A 342 12.11 14.67 13.79
CA GLN A 342 11.21 15.75 13.36
C GLN A 342 11.36 16.00 11.86
N GLY A 343 10.24 16.12 11.16
CA GLY A 343 10.17 16.37 9.74
C GLY A 343 10.49 15.15 8.88
N ARG A 344 10.30 15.32 7.58
CA ARG A 344 10.59 14.29 6.58
C ARG A 344 12.09 14.03 6.46
N GLN A 345 12.50 12.75 6.49
CA GLN A 345 13.92 12.37 6.38
C GLN A 345 14.34 12.03 4.93
N SER A 346 13.39 11.78 4.03
CA SER A 346 13.64 11.50 2.61
C SER A 346 13.47 12.73 1.71
N GLY A 347 14.35 12.90 0.71
CA GLY A 347 14.33 14.05 -0.21
C GLY A 347 15.40 15.10 0.12
N SER A 348 15.56 16.12 -0.73
CA SER A 348 16.47 17.24 -0.40
C SER A 348 15.82 18.21 0.58
N ALA A 349 16.65 18.97 1.31
CA ALA A 349 16.17 19.98 2.25
C ALA A 349 15.33 21.06 1.53
N GLU A 350 15.76 21.51 0.34
CA GLU A 350 15.04 22.52 -0.44
C GLU A 350 13.68 21.99 -0.91
N TRP A 351 13.63 20.75 -1.39
CA TRP A 351 12.40 20.12 -1.84
C TRP A 351 11.42 19.94 -0.67
N THR A 352 11.90 19.43 0.46
CA THR A 352 11.10 19.24 1.69
C THR A 352 10.57 20.57 2.21
N LYS A 353 11.41 21.61 2.27
CA LYS A 353 11.02 22.97 2.67
C LYS A 353 10.00 23.58 1.72
N SER A 354 10.14 23.40 0.41
CA SER A 354 9.20 23.92 -0.59
C SER A 354 7.79 23.36 -0.43
N ARG A 355 7.68 22.16 0.17
CA ARG A 355 6.41 21.48 0.44
C ARG A 355 5.90 21.71 1.87
N GLY A 356 6.65 22.41 2.71
CA GLY A 356 6.34 22.59 4.12
C GLY A 356 6.37 21.28 4.91
N GLU A 357 7.16 20.29 4.46
CA GLU A 357 7.24 18.94 5.03
C GLU A 357 8.41 18.79 6.05
N GLY A 358 9.02 19.91 6.46
CA GLY A 358 10.18 19.95 7.36
C GLY A 358 9.85 19.78 8.84
N GLY A 359 8.57 19.71 9.21
CA GLY A 359 8.14 19.64 10.61
C GLY A 359 8.19 20.96 11.38
N ASP A 360 8.42 22.07 10.69
CA ASP A 360 8.23 23.43 11.20
C ASP A 360 6.73 23.80 11.15
N ALA A 361 5.90 23.11 11.95
CA ALA A 361 4.48 23.39 12.08
C ALA A 361 4.18 24.35 13.23
#